data_AF-A0A6U0SFP2-F1
#
_entry.id   AF-A0A6U0SFP2-F1
#
_cell.length_a   1.000
_cell.length_b   1.000
_cell.length_c   1.000
_cell.angle_alpha   90.00
_cell.angle_beta   90.00
_cell.angle_gamma   90.00
#
_symmetry.space_group_name_H-M   'P 1'
#
loop_
_entity.id
_entity.type
_entity.pdbx_description
1 polymer ?
#
loop_
_entity_poly.entity_id
_entity_poly.type
_entity_poly.pdbx_seq_one_letter_code
_entity_poly.pdbx_strand_id
1 'polypeptide(L)'
;YDADGNALPPKKLYDMDGNELEPEEEELITESETTLTEVDYGLLLLFIGQFMLIGSFDDTGVPQKFFDFTMGSCAEQMTSVPCVYWFVMIITILSNIASNVPVCQMLAATFPFATPYDWMQVSFAATAAGNMTMLGSAANMIVAFQAAKVGDRSFTSERHAPFGIPSSLLVLYVGTFLLTQVHFSPECSIKLGTCEE
;
A
#
# COMPACT_ATOMS: atom_id res chain seq x y z
N TYR A 1 -15.06 3.00 60.47
CA TYR A 1 -14.65 2.26 61.66
C TYR A 1 -15.61 2.63 62.79
N ASP A 2 -16.01 1.68 63.63
CA ASP A 2 -16.87 1.97 64.79
C ASP A 2 -16.08 2.75 65.87
N ALA A 3 -16.76 3.14 66.95
CA ALA A 3 -16.13 3.87 68.05
C ALA A 3 -15.00 3.09 68.74
N ASP A 4 -14.97 1.77 68.55
CA ASP A 4 -13.98 0.83 69.10
C ASP A 4 -12.83 0.54 68.12
N GLY A 5 -12.81 1.19 66.95
CA GLY A 5 -11.75 1.08 65.96
C GLY A 5 -11.82 -0.15 65.05
N ASN A 6 -12.95 -0.86 64.99
CA ASN A 6 -13.17 -1.97 64.05
C ASN A 6 -13.67 -1.44 62.69
N ALA A 7 -13.28 -2.09 61.60
CA ALA A 7 -13.75 -1.72 60.27
C ALA A 7 -15.29 -1.88 60.18
N LEU A 8 -15.99 -0.84 59.70
CA LEU A 8 -17.42 -0.95 59.46
C LEU A 8 -17.62 -1.86 58.23
N PRO A 9 -18.63 -2.74 58.23
CA PRO A 9 -18.93 -3.55 57.06
C PRO A 9 -19.24 -2.65 55.85
N PRO A 10 -18.89 -3.07 54.63
CA PRO A 10 -19.19 -2.30 53.42
C PRO A 10 -20.71 -2.09 53.31
N LYS A 11 -21.12 -0.86 52.95
CA LYS A 11 -22.53 -0.50 52.83
C LYS A 11 -23.13 -1.22 51.62
N LYS A 12 -23.99 -2.20 51.87
CA LYS A 12 -24.73 -2.91 50.82
C LYS A 12 -25.70 -1.95 50.13
N LEU A 13 -25.73 -1.98 48.80
CA LEU A 13 -26.69 -1.26 47.97
C LEU A 13 -27.90 -2.15 47.73
N TYR A 14 -29.10 -1.58 47.84
CA TYR A 14 -30.36 -2.28 47.65
C TYR A 14 -31.14 -1.57 46.55
N ASP A 15 -31.80 -2.34 45.68
CA ASP A 15 -32.77 -1.79 44.73
C ASP A 15 -34.02 -1.27 45.46
N MET A 16 -34.87 -0.51 44.78
CA MET A 16 -36.16 -0.01 45.27
C MET A 16 -37.11 -1.13 45.76
N ASP A 17 -36.91 -2.35 45.26
CA ASP A 17 -37.63 -3.57 45.67
C ASP A 17 -36.98 -4.29 46.87
N GLY A 18 -35.87 -3.77 47.41
CA GLY A 18 -35.22 -4.30 48.61
C GLY A 18 -34.29 -5.50 48.39
N ASN A 19 -33.96 -5.82 47.14
CA ASN A 19 -32.98 -6.85 46.81
C ASN A 19 -31.54 -6.31 46.92
N GLU A 20 -30.61 -7.12 47.43
CA GLU A 20 -29.18 -6.77 47.46
C GLU A 20 -28.65 -6.70 46.02
N LEU A 21 -28.09 -5.54 45.65
CA LEU A 21 -27.38 -5.38 44.38
C LEU A 21 -25.94 -5.86 44.61
N GLU A 22 -25.57 -6.95 43.94
CA GLU A 22 -24.15 -7.30 43.79
C GLU A 22 -23.50 -6.20 42.93
N PRO A 23 -22.39 -5.59 43.37
CA PRO A 23 -21.69 -4.63 42.53
C PRO A 23 -21.25 -5.37 41.26
N GLU A 24 -21.76 -4.95 40.10
CA GLU A 24 -21.23 -5.40 38.82
C GLU A 24 -19.74 -5.07 38.81
N GLU A 25 -18.88 -6.08 38.63
CA GLU A 25 -17.47 -5.86 38.41
C GLU A 25 -17.36 -5.05 37.11
N GLU A 26 -17.23 -3.73 37.23
CA GLU A 26 -16.80 -2.87 36.12
C GLU A 26 -15.43 -3.40 35.68
N GLU A 27 -15.45 -4.23 34.64
CA GLU A 27 -14.26 -4.71 33.96
C GLU A 27 -13.46 -3.45 33.58
N LEU A 28 -12.36 -3.21 34.29
CA LEU A 28 -11.46 -2.08 34.08
C LEU A 28 -10.81 -2.28 32.71
N ILE A 29 -11.52 -1.95 31.63
CA ILE A 29 -10.97 -1.93 30.28
C ILE A 29 -9.87 -0.88 30.31
N THR A 30 -8.62 -1.35 30.32
CA THR A 30 -7.46 -0.46 30.36
C THR A 30 -7.47 0.45 29.13
N GLU A 31 -7.02 1.71 29.23
CA GLU A 31 -6.96 2.61 28.06
C GLU A 31 -6.16 2.01 26.88
N SER A 32 -5.25 1.08 27.18
CA SER A 32 -4.55 0.26 26.19
C SER A 32 -5.49 -0.63 25.36
N GLU A 33 -6.48 -1.26 25.98
CA GLU A 33 -7.37 -2.22 25.33
C GLU A 33 -8.41 -1.53 24.42
N THR A 34 -8.88 -0.34 24.81
CA THR A 34 -9.69 0.54 23.95
C THR A 34 -8.90 1.07 22.75
N THR A 35 -7.62 1.41 22.93
CA THR A 35 -6.77 1.87 21.82
C THR A 35 -6.50 0.73 20.81
N LEU A 36 -6.30 -0.50 21.28
CA LEU A 36 -6.07 -1.66 20.41
C LEU A 36 -7.30 -2.00 19.57
N THR A 37 -8.51 -1.77 20.08
CA THR A 37 -9.75 -2.05 19.34
C THR A 37 -10.02 -1.08 18.19
N GLU A 38 -9.39 0.11 18.18
CA GLU A 38 -9.46 1.05 17.04
C GLU A 38 -8.64 0.60 15.83
N VAL A 39 -7.66 -0.30 16.02
CA VAL A 39 -6.77 -0.78 14.97
C VAL A 39 -7.53 -1.62 13.95
N ASP A 40 -7.32 -1.34 12.66
CA ASP A 40 -7.86 -2.17 11.59
C ASP A 40 -7.02 -3.43 11.35
N TYR A 41 -7.27 -4.46 12.15
CA TYR A 41 -6.59 -5.75 12.00
C TYR A 41 -6.83 -6.41 10.64
N GLY A 42 -8.00 -6.19 10.01
CA GLY A 42 -8.31 -6.72 8.69
C GLY A 42 -7.38 -6.15 7.62
N LEU A 43 -7.22 -4.83 7.62
CA LEU A 43 -6.27 -4.13 6.74
C LEU A 43 -4.82 -4.54 7.02
N LEU A 44 -4.41 -4.67 8.29
CA LEU A 44 -3.05 -5.12 8.63
C LEU A 44 -2.77 -6.53 8.12
N LEU A 45 -3.70 -7.47 8.30
CA LEU A 45 -3.56 -8.83 7.81
C LEU A 45 -3.50 -8.89 6.27
N LEU A 46 -4.22 -8.00 5.57
CA LEU A 46 -4.12 -7.86 4.12
C LEU A 46 -2.69 -7.48 3.70
N PHE A 47 -2.10 -6.45 4.32
CA PHE A 47 -0.74 -6.03 3.98
C PHE A 47 0.32 -7.07 4.35
N ILE A 48 0.18 -7.73 5.50
CA ILE A 48 1.06 -8.84 5.91
C ILE A 48 1.00 -9.97 4.88
N GLY A 49 -0.20 -10.38 4.46
CA GLY A 49 -0.38 -11.41 3.44
C GLY A 49 0.21 -11.01 2.09
N GLN A 50 0.02 -9.75 1.69
CA GLN A 50 0.57 -9.20 0.46
C GLN A 50 2.10 -9.21 0.47
N PHE A 51 2.74 -8.74 1.54
CA PHE A 51 4.21 -8.77 1.71
C PHE A 51 4.77 -10.20 1.74
N MET A 52 4.11 -11.12 2.43
CA MET A 52 4.50 -12.53 2.39
C MET A 52 4.40 -13.14 0.98
N LEU A 53 3.34 -12.82 0.24
CA LEU A 53 3.15 -13.30 -1.13
C LEU A 53 4.27 -12.79 -2.03
N ILE A 54 4.60 -11.50 -1.95
CA ILE A 54 5.66 -10.88 -2.79
C ILE A 54 7.03 -11.47 -2.46
N GLY A 55 7.37 -11.61 -1.18
CA GLY A 55 8.62 -12.24 -0.79
C GLY A 55 8.72 -13.67 -1.30
N SER A 56 7.64 -14.44 -1.17
CA SER A 56 7.58 -15.81 -1.72
C SER A 56 7.67 -15.84 -3.24
N PHE A 57 7.13 -14.84 -3.92
CA PHE A 57 7.20 -14.72 -5.38
C PHE A 57 8.60 -14.39 -5.87
N ASP A 58 9.32 -13.54 -5.13
CA ASP A 58 10.70 -13.19 -5.46
C ASP A 58 11.64 -14.39 -5.37
N ASP A 59 11.49 -15.22 -4.33
CA ASP A 59 12.27 -16.46 -4.15
C ASP A 59 12.14 -17.44 -5.32
N THR A 60 11.04 -17.40 -6.07
CA THR A 60 10.81 -18.30 -7.22
C THR A 60 11.54 -17.90 -8.49
N GLY A 61 12.05 -16.66 -8.58
CA GLY A 61 12.67 -16.13 -9.79
C GLY A 61 11.69 -15.89 -10.96
N VAL A 62 10.38 -16.02 -10.72
CA VAL A 62 9.32 -15.80 -11.72
C VAL A 62 9.26 -14.34 -12.19
N PRO A 63 9.35 -13.32 -11.31
CA PRO A 63 9.35 -11.92 -11.73
C PRO A 63 10.47 -11.61 -12.74
N GLN A 64 11.69 -12.08 -12.47
CA GLN A 64 12.86 -11.91 -13.33
C GLN A 64 12.60 -12.50 -14.72
N LYS A 65 12.13 -13.76 -14.79
CA LYS A 65 11.78 -14.40 -16.07
C LYS A 65 10.64 -13.70 -16.81
N PHE A 66 9.65 -13.19 -16.08
CA PHE A 66 8.53 -12.45 -16.67
C PHE A 66 9.03 -11.16 -17.32
N PHE A 67 9.87 -10.39 -16.62
CA PHE A 67 10.45 -9.18 -17.17
C PHE A 67 11.40 -9.47 -18.34
N ASP A 68 12.26 -10.49 -18.25
CA ASP A 68 13.13 -10.88 -19.37
C ASP A 68 12.33 -11.23 -20.62
N PHE A 69 11.22 -11.97 -20.46
CA PHE A 69 10.34 -12.34 -21.57
C PHE A 69 9.55 -11.15 -22.13
N THR A 70 9.01 -10.30 -21.27
CA THR A 70 8.14 -9.19 -21.68
C THR A 70 8.90 -7.98 -22.22
N MET A 71 10.10 -7.71 -21.69
CA MET A 71 10.97 -6.64 -22.17
C MET A 71 11.82 -7.07 -23.35
N GLY A 72 12.28 -8.32 -23.41
CA GLY A 72 13.18 -8.79 -24.47
C GLY A 72 14.37 -7.83 -24.67
N SER A 73 14.55 -7.33 -25.89
CA SER A 73 15.64 -6.38 -26.23
C SER A 73 15.49 -4.99 -25.59
N CYS A 74 14.34 -4.64 -25.02
CA CYS A 74 14.15 -3.40 -24.27
C CYS A 74 14.78 -3.45 -22.86
N ALA A 75 15.09 -4.65 -22.34
CA ALA A 75 15.65 -4.82 -20.99
C ALA A 75 17.04 -4.20 -20.84
N GLU A 76 17.83 -4.19 -21.92
CA GLU A 76 19.22 -3.72 -21.89
C GLU A 76 19.35 -2.22 -22.17
N GLN A 77 18.36 -1.58 -22.80
CA GLN A 77 18.38 -0.16 -23.18
C GLN A 77 17.02 0.51 -22.96
N MET A 78 16.80 1.04 -21.74
CA MET A 78 15.69 1.95 -21.42
C MET A 78 15.84 3.36 -22.01
N THR A 79 16.69 3.53 -23.02
CA THR A 79 16.94 4.82 -23.70
C THR A 79 15.94 5.09 -24.81
N SER A 80 15.33 4.05 -25.39
CA SER A 80 14.36 4.24 -26.46
C SER A 80 12.97 4.55 -25.90
N VAL A 81 12.37 5.63 -26.42
CA VAL A 81 11.01 6.08 -26.09
C VAL A 81 9.98 4.93 -26.09
N PRO A 82 9.89 4.07 -27.12
CA PRO A 82 8.88 2.99 -27.13
C PRO A 82 9.10 1.96 -26.01
N CYS A 83 10.35 1.64 -25.63
CA CYS A 83 10.63 0.72 -24.53
C CYS A 83 10.21 1.31 -23.18
N VAL A 84 10.40 2.61 -22.96
CA VAL A 84 9.94 3.30 -21.74
C VAL A 84 8.41 3.26 -21.61
N TYR A 85 7.68 3.56 -22.69
CA TYR A 85 6.21 3.44 -22.65
C TYR A 85 5.74 2.01 -22.41
N TRP A 86 6.42 1.01 -22.99
CA TRP A 86 6.11 -0.40 -22.75
C TRP A 86 6.33 -0.80 -21.29
N PHE A 87 7.44 -0.36 -20.69
CA PHE A 87 7.70 -0.58 -19.28
C PHE A 87 6.64 0.06 -18.38
N VAL A 88 6.33 1.34 -18.61
CA VAL A 88 5.30 2.07 -17.85
C VAL A 88 3.96 1.35 -17.95
N MET A 89 3.61 0.80 -19.11
CA MET A 89 2.39 0.00 -19.28
C MET A 89 2.41 -1.28 -18.43
N ILE A 90 3.50 -2.04 -18.43
CA ILE A 90 3.66 -3.23 -17.58
C ILE A 90 3.50 -2.87 -16.11
N ILE A 91 4.22 -1.85 -15.64
CA ILE A 91 4.14 -1.38 -14.25
C ILE A 91 2.73 -0.94 -13.91
N THR A 92 2.05 -0.24 -14.82
CA THR A 92 0.68 0.22 -14.60
C THR A 92 -0.28 -0.95 -14.37
N ILE A 93 -0.16 -2.01 -15.17
CA ILE A 93 -0.99 -3.21 -15.03
C ILE A 93 -0.67 -3.93 -13.71
N LEU A 94 0.62 -4.15 -13.42
CA LEU A 94 1.07 -4.79 -12.20
C LEU A 94 0.62 -4.01 -10.95
N SER A 95 0.71 -2.68 -10.96
CA SER A 95 0.31 -1.82 -9.84
C SER A 95 -1.17 -1.93 -9.52
N ASN A 96 -2.02 -2.19 -10.52
CA ASN A 96 -3.46 -2.36 -10.31
C ASN A 96 -3.85 -3.77 -9.85
N ILE A 97 -3.02 -4.77 -10.09
CA ILE A 97 -3.24 -6.16 -9.63
C ILE A 97 -2.66 -6.35 -8.22
N ALA A 98 -1.41 -5.94 -8.03
CA ALA A 98 -0.64 -6.22 -6.83
C ALA A 98 -0.47 -5.01 -5.91
N SER A 99 -0.95 -3.81 -6.26
CA SER A 99 -0.74 -2.54 -5.53
C SER A 99 0.66 -1.92 -5.70
N ASN A 100 0.73 -0.59 -5.56
CA ASN A 100 1.95 0.21 -5.76
C ASN A 100 3.16 -0.29 -4.96
N VAL A 101 3.01 -0.42 -3.64
CA VAL A 101 4.14 -0.73 -2.75
C VAL A 101 4.74 -2.10 -3.07
N PRO A 102 3.92 -3.16 -3.21
CA PRO A 102 4.37 -4.47 -3.68
C PRO A 102 5.16 -4.52 -4.95
N VAL A 103 4.69 -3.81 -5.98
CA VAL A 103 5.33 -3.82 -7.29
C VAL A 103 6.71 -3.17 -7.20
N CYS A 104 6.83 -2.06 -6.48
CA CYS A 104 8.13 -1.43 -6.24
C CYS A 104 9.10 -2.34 -5.49
N GLN A 105 8.63 -3.07 -4.47
CA GLN A 105 9.46 -4.02 -3.72
C GLN A 105 9.90 -5.20 -4.61
N MET A 106 8.97 -5.76 -5.39
CA MET A 106 9.28 -6.84 -6.34
C MET A 106 10.31 -6.38 -7.39
N LEU A 107 10.16 -5.15 -7.91
CA LEU A 107 11.13 -4.59 -8.87
C LEU A 107 12.50 -4.35 -8.24
N ALA A 108 12.56 -3.97 -6.96
CA ALA A 108 13.84 -3.75 -6.26
C ALA A 108 14.67 -5.03 -6.17
N ALA A 109 14.01 -6.16 -5.93
CA ALA A 109 14.67 -7.46 -5.95
C ALA A 109 14.99 -7.95 -7.37
N THR A 110 14.14 -7.61 -8.35
CA THR A 110 14.33 -7.99 -9.77
C THR A 110 15.48 -7.23 -10.43
N PHE A 111 15.61 -5.92 -10.17
CA PHE A 111 16.57 -5.03 -10.83
C PHE A 111 17.48 -4.31 -9.81
N PRO A 112 18.40 -5.03 -9.14
CA PRO A 112 19.25 -4.44 -8.10
C PRO A 112 20.24 -3.39 -8.63
N PHE A 113 20.46 -3.33 -9.95
CA PHE A 113 21.38 -2.39 -10.62
C PHE A 113 20.67 -1.34 -11.49
N ALA A 114 19.40 -1.06 -11.24
CA ALA A 114 18.65 -0.03 -11.95
C ALA A 114 19.24 1.37 -11.71
N THR A 115 19.28 2.19 -12.76
CA THR A 115 19.80 3.56 -12.67
C THR A 115 18.83 4.46 -11.90
N PRO A 116 19.27 5.62 -11.37
CA PRO A 116 18.35 6.59 -10.75
C PRO A 116 17.21 7.01 -11.69
N TYR A 117 17.47 7.05 -13.00
CA TYR A 117 16.46 7.37 -14.01
C TYR A 117 15.40 6.27 -14.12
N ASP A 118 15.81 4.99 -14.12
CA ASP A 118 14.88 3.86 -14.16
C ASP A 118 14.00 3.85 -12.90
N TRP A 119 14.59 4.12 -11.73
CA TRP A 119 13.86 4.25 -10.47
C TRP A 119 12.89 5.44 -10.46
N MET A 120 13.26 6.55 -11.10
CA MET A 120 12.35 7.68 -11.28
C MET A 120 11.14 7.30 -12.15
N GLN A 121 11.35 6.54 -13.23
CA GLN A 121 10.24 6.04 -14.05
C GLN A 121 9.34 5.08 -13.27
N VAL A 122 9.93 4.12 -12.55
CA VAL A 122 9.17 3.15 -11.72
C VAL A 122 8.33 3.86 -10.68
N SER A 123 8.95 4.75 -9.91
CA SER A 123 8.27 5.47 -8.82
C SER A 123 7.14 6.36 -9.36
N PHE A 124 7.37 7.04 -10.49
CA PHE A 124 6.33 7.81 -11.16
C PHE A 124 5.18 6.93 -11.66
N ALA A 125 5.50 5.88 -12.42
CA ALA A 125 4.51 4.98 -13.04
C ALA A 125 3.68 4.26 -11.98
N ALA A 126 4.31 3.65 -10.96
CA ALA A 126 3.61 2.97 -9.87
C ALA A 126 2.68 3.95 -9.13
N THR A 127 3.16 5.14 -8.78
CA THR A 127 2.33 6.14 -8.07
C THR A 127 1.11 6.58 -8.90
N ALA A 128 1.32 6.93 -10.17
CA ALA A 128 0.24 7.37 -11.04
C ALA A 128 -0.77 6.26 -11.37
N ALA A 129 -0.28 5.02 -11.54
CA ALA A 129 -1.10 3.84 -11.79
C ALA A 129 -2.00 3.46 -10.61
N GLY A 130 -1.52 3.65 -9.38
CA GLY A 130 -2.30 3.32 -8.18
C GLY A 130 -3.59 4.12 -8.00
N ASN A 131 -3.74 5.22 -8.73
CA ASN A 131 -4.96 6.03 -8.72
C ASN A 131 -6.04 5.53 -9.70
N MET A 132 -5.72 4.59 -10.61
CA MET A 132 -6.66 4.08 -11.62
C MET A 132 -7.84 3.33 -11.00
N THR A 133 -7.56 2.51 -9.99
CA THR A 133 -8.57 1.68 -9.32
C THR A 133 -8.45 1.78 -7.80
N MET A 134 -9.50 1.37 -7.07
CA MET A 134 -9.46 1.36 -5.60
C MET A 134 -8.44 0.36 -5.04
N LEU A 135 -8.10 -0.70 -5.77
CA LEU A 135 -7.10 -1.70 -5.36
C LEU A 135 -5.67 -1.27 -5.67
N GLY A 136 -5.50 -0.31 -6.59
CA GLY A 136 -4.18 0.12 -7.05
C GLY A 136 -3.30 0.73 -5.95
N SER A 137 -3.90 1.34 -4.91
CA SER A 137 -3.16 1.99 -3.83
C SER A 137 -3.66 1.59 -2.46
N ALA A 138 -2.72 1.38 -1.54
CA ALA A 138 -2.95 1.20 -0.11
C ALA A 138 -3.86 2.29 0.47
N ALA A 139 -3.65 3.55 0.08
CA ALA A 139 -4.44 4.68 0.57
C ALA A 139 -5.92 4.59 0.15
N ASN A 140 -6.20 4.17 -1.09
CA ASN A 140 -7.56 4.01 -1.59
C ASN A 140 -8.28 2.89 -0.83
N MET A 141 -7.59 1.78 -0.56
CA MET A 141 -8.12 0.69 0.25
C MET A 141 -8.41 1.13 1.69
N ILE A 142 -7.50 1.88 2.33
CA ILE A 142 -7.70 2.42 3.69
C ILE A 142 -8.99 3.23 3.76
N VAL A 143 -9.19 4.16 2.83
CA VAL A 143 -10.42 5.00 2.79
C VAL A 143 -11.67 4.14 2.58
N ALA A 144 -11.61 3.15 1.68
CA ALA A 144 -12.74 2.25 1.46
C ALA A 144 -13.11 1.43 2.70
N PHE A 145 -12.11 0.90 3.43
CA PHE A 145 -12.33 0.17 4.67
C PHE A 145 -12.88 1.08 5.77
N GLN A 146 -12.36 2.30 5.90
CA GLN A 146 -12.85 3.28 6.87
C GLN A 146 -14.31 3.67 6.58
N ALA A 147 -14.67 3.88 5.31
CA ALA A 147 -16.04 4.17 4.90
C ALA A 147 -16.97 2.98 5.18
N ALA A 148 -16.52 1.76 4.90
CA ALA A 148 -17.29 0.55 5.18
C ALA A 148 -17.58 0.36 6.68
N LYS A 149 -16.65 0.75 7.56
CA LYS A 149 -16.84 0.73 9.03
C LYS A 149 -17.98 1.62 9.51
N VAL A 150 -18.20 2.77 8.86
CA VAL A 150 -19.31 3.69 9.18
C VAL A 150 -20.60 3.35 8.42
N GLY A 151 -20.64 2.20 7.74
CA GLY A 151 -21.80 1.72 6.98
C GLY A 151 -21.91 2.28 5.56
N ASP A 152 -20.94 3.09 5.11
CA ASP A 152 -20.93 3.63 3.75
C ASP A 152 -20.13 2.72 2.80
N ARG A 153 -20.86 2.01 1.93
CA ARG A 153 -20.27 1.17 0.87
C ARG A 153 -20.28 1.86 -0.49
N SER A 154 -20.38 3.19 -0.53
CA SER A 154 -20.40 3.98 -1.76
C SER A 154 -19.07 3.90 -2.53
N PHE A 155 -17.95 3.62 -1.86
CA PHE A 155 -16.60 3.53 -2.44
C PHE A 155 -16.33 2.15 -3.04
N THR A 156 -16.90 1.90 -4.23
CA THR A 156 -16.66 0.69 -5.02
C THR A 156 -15.73 0.99 -6.21
N SER A 157 -14.94 0.00 -6.63
CA SER A 157 -14.06 0.11 -7.80
C SER A 157 -14.81 0.54 -9.06
N GLU A 158 -16.07 0.12 -9.23
CA GLU A 158 -16.91 0.48 -10.38
C GLU A 158 -17.26 1.97 -10.44
N ARG A 159 -17.39 2.63 -9.28
CA ARG A 159 -17.67 4.07 -9.19
C ARG A 159 -16.41 4.92 -9.29
N HIS A 160 -15.29 4.40 -8.81
CA HIS A 160 -13.99 5.07 -8.84
C HIS A 160 -13.32 4.99 -10.22
N ALA A 161 -13.38 3.83 -10.88
CA ALA A 161 -12.69 3.57 -12.15
C ALA A 161 -13.02 4.57 -13.28
N PRO A 162 -14.28 5.02 -13.49
CA PRO A 162 -14.59 6.03 -14.51
C PRO A 162 -13.93 7.38 -14.29
N PHE A 163 -13.55 7.71 -13.06
CA PHE A 163 -12.81 8.93 -12.73
C PHE A 163 -11.29 8.68 -12.72
N GLY A 164 -10.86 7.60 -12.06
CA GLY A 164 -9.45 7.26 -11.89
C GLY A 164 -8.76 6.84 -13.18
N ILE A 165 -9.38 6.01 -14.02
CA ILE A 165 -8.77 5.51 -15.25
C ILE A 165 -8.44 6.65 -16.22
N PRO A 166 -9.37 7.56 -16.58
CA PRO A 166 -9.05 8.63 -17.53
C PRO A 166 -8.00 9.59 -16.98
N SER A 167 -8.09 9.97 -15.69
CA SER A 167 -7.13 10.90 -15.10
C SER A 167 -5.73 10.28 -15.02
N SER A 168 -5.61 9.03 -14.59
CA SER A 168 -4.31 8.36 -14.47
C SER A 168 -3.68 8.08 -15.83
N LEU A 169 -4.46 7.70 -16.85
CA LEU A 169 -3.93 7.53 -18.20
C LEU A 169 -3.38 8.85 -18.77
N LEU A 170 -4.09 9.96 -18.54
CA LEU A 170 -3.61 11.28 -18.96
C LEU A 170 -2.32 11.66 -18.23
N VAL A 171 -2.27 11.46 -16.90
CA VAL A 171 -1.07 11.73 -16.09
C VAL A 171 0.10 10.85 -16.52
N LEU A 172 -0.13 9.55 -16.71
CA LEU A 172 0.90 8.61 -17.19
C LEU A 172 1.43 9.04 -18.56
N TYR A 173 0.55 9.39 -19.49
CA TYR A 173 0.95 9.82 -20.83
C TYR A 173 1.77 11.11 -20.79
N VAL A 174 1.24 12.17 -20.17
CA VAL A 174 1.91 13.48 -20.08
C VAL A 174 3.19 13.38 -19.25
N GLY A 175 3.18 12.66 -18.13
CA GLY A 175 4.35 12.52 -17.28
C GLY A 175 5.45 11.67 -17.90
N THR A 176 5.11 10.57 -18.59
CA THR A 176 6.11 9.78 -19.34
C THR A 176 6.69 10.60 -20.48
N PHE A 177 5.86 11.37 -21.18
CA PHE A 177 6.33 12.32 -22.18
C PHE A 177 7.30 13.35 -21.56
N LEU A 178 6.93 13.98 -20.45
CA LEU A 178 7.80 14.94 -19.78
C LEU A 178 9.10 14.30 -19.29
N LEU A 179 9.07 13.12 -18.68
CA LEU A 179 10.27 12.43 -18.19
C LEU A 179 11.21 12.02 -19.32
N THR A 180 10.67 11.65 -20.49
CA THR A 180 11.49 11.33 -21.67
C THR A 180 12.09 12.58 -22.33
N GLN A 181 11.38 13.72 -22.30
CA GLN A 181 11.87 15.00 -22.83
C GLN A 181 12.84 15.71 -21.86
N VAL A 182 12.57 15.66 -20.57
CA VAL A 182 13.41 16.20 -19.49
C VAL A 182 14.43 15.13 -19.13
N HIS A 183 15.37 14.91 -20.05
CA HIS A 183 16.50 14.02 -19.84
C HIS A 183 17.37 14.60 -18.71
N PHE A 184 17.24 14.06 -17.48
CA PHE A 184 18.33 14.11 -16.51
C PHE A 184 19.43 13.20 -17.06
N SER A 185 20.21 13.68 -18.03
CA SER A 185 21.43 12.98 -18.40
C SER A 185 22.31 12.88 -17.15
N PRO A 186 22.87 11.70 -16.91
CA PRO A 186 24.30 11.61 -17.02
C PRO A 186 24.55 10.95 -18.36
N GLU A 187 25.32 11.61 -19.21
CA GLU A 187 25.93 11.02 -20.41
C GLU A 187 26.91 9.88 -20.07
N CYS A 188 26.75 9.18 -18.94
CA CYS A 188 27.69 8.19 -18.49
C CYS A 188 27.00 7.07 -17.73
N SER A 189 26.58 6.04 -18.48
CA SER A 189 26.41 4.71 -17.92
C SER A 189 27.79 4.05 -17.85
N ILE A 190 28.31 3.90 -16.63
CA ILE A 190 29.61 3.23 -16.36
C ILE A 190 29.64 1.80 -16.95
N LYS A 191 28.48 1.19 -17.22
CA LYS A 191 28.37 -0.13 -17.86
C LYS A 191 28.56 -0.11 -19.39
N LEU A 192 28.41 1.02 -20.05
CA LEU A 192 28.49 1.14 -21.52
C LEU A 192 29.85 1.63 -22.04
N GLY A 193 30.82 1.89 -21.15
CA GLY A 193 32.22 2.17 -21.52
C GLY A 193 32.42 3.38 -22.46
N THR A 194 31.40 4.20 -22.65
CA THR A 194 31.36 5.32 -23.60
C THR A 194 31.13 6.59 -22.81
N CYS A 195 32.15 7.02 -22.08
CA CYS A 195 32.23 8.37 -21.57
C CYS A 195 33.56 8.91 -22.10
N GLU A 196 33.51 9.64 -23.21
CA GLU A 196 34.63 10.49 -23.62
C GLU A 196 34.67 11.71 -22.69
N GLU A 197 35.89 12.13 -22.33
CA GLU A 197 36.24 13.12 -21.29
C GLU A 197 35.59 14.49 -21.43
#